data_AF-A0A9E2I167-F1
#
_entry.id   AF-A0A9E2I167-F1
#
_cell.length_a   1.000
_cell.length_b   1.000
_cell.length_c   1.000
_cell.angle_alpha   90.00
_cell.angle_beta   90.00
_cell.angle_gamma   90.00
#
_symmetry.space_group_name_H-M   'P 1'
#
loop_
_entity.id
_entity.type
_entity.pdbx_description
1 polymer ?
#
loop_
_entity_poly.entity_id
_entity_poly.type
_entity_poly.pdbx_seq_one_letter_code
_entity_poly.pdbx_strand_id
1 'polypeptide(L)'
;MFKKTIIISAAVAALIFTGCNSSEESTTPAASTDITVERGPVLGALVLDGSGQRGTAIGNGTYRFSEKVQYPVTVDGGYIDTNRNNRIDAGEVRLTFELKIKEGTAATLVSTVANNSLVKTMLKEQYGLDDEKINSATPGTDREIAAISDELYAYCIENALEPLKLEAVDMEQIEQRIRERLRLYEENNSSVAELEEELITGLGIVTLTDADLPEVEADLQKSRVQETTSNDTLPASELSDAQKAGLIFMVEEEKMARDVYEYLYAKWDLGIFSNIAKAEQKHMDAVIALLEKYKLDYSATLQTRGSFENKELQSLYDSLIDTGDGSIVGALKVGKLIEETDIEDLEKLVAEGTPEDLKTVYENLLNGSYNHLSAFTNQLKNY
;
A
#
# COMPACT_ATOMS: atom_id res chain seq x y z
N MET A 1 34.09 9.67 -20.17
CA MET A 1 34.03 8.21 -20.38
C MET A 1 34.03 7.55 -19.02
N PHE A 2 32.88 7.54 -18.33
CA PHE A 2 32.70 6.83 -17.07
C PHE A 2 31.41 6.03 -17.20
N LYS A 3 31.56 4.74 -17.49
CA LYS A 3 30.49 3.75 -17.31
C LYS A 3 30.45 3.44 -15.81
N LYS A 4 29.48 4.00 -15.08
CA LYS A 4 28.99 3.36 -13.87
C LYS A 4 27.82 2.50 -14.32
N THR A 5 28.10 1.21 -14.44
CA THR A 5 27.11 0.17 -14.71
C THR A 5 26.10 0.19 -13.56
N ILE A 6 24.83 0.47 -13.86
CA ILE A 6 23.72 -0.03 -13.05
C ILE A 6 23.83 -1.54 -13.21
N ILE A 7 24.29 -2.21 -12.16
CA ILE A 7 24.50 -3.66 -12.18
C ILE A 7 23.11 -4.27 -12.04
N ILE A 8 22.58 -4.85 -13.12
CA ILE A 8 21.53 -5.87 -12.98
C ILE A 8 22.18 -7.01 -12.20
N SER A 9 21.74 -7.24 -10.97
CA SER A 9 22.20 -8.37 -10.15
C SER A 9 21.61 -9.66 -10.73
N ALA A 10 22.23 -10.18 -11.79
CA ALA A 10 21.98 -11.54 -12.25
C ALA A 10 22.60 -12.52 -11.23
N ALA A 11 21.90 -12.81 -10.13
CA ALA A 11 22.35 -13.76 -9.11
C ALA A 11 21.30 -14.83 -8.84
N VAL A 12 21.35 -15.91 -9.63
CA VAL A 12 20.77 -17.20 -9.28
C VAL A 12 21.62 -17.84 -8.16
N ALA A 13 21.00 -18.00 -6.99
CA ALA A 13 21.26 -18.93 -5.88
C ALA A 13 22.70 -19.38 -5.54
N ALA A 14 23.17 -19.01 -4.33
CA ALA A 14 23.84 -19.91 -3.39
C ALA A 14 23.95 -19.29 -1.99
N LEU A 15 23.53 -20.03 -0.95
CA LEU A 15 23.82 -19.76 0.46
C LEU A 15 25.33 -19.52 0.68
N ILE A 16 25.69 -18.62 1.61
CA ILE A 16 26.61 -18.82 2.76
C ILE A 16 26.70 -17.53 3.61
N PHE A 17 26.73 -17.72 4.92
CA PHE A 17 26.87 -16.74 6.01
C PHE A 17 28.20 -15.94 6.03
N THR A 18 28.20 -14.86 6.84
CA THR A 18 29.31 -13.97 7.33
C THR A 18 29.69 -12.80 6.40
N GLY A 19 29.87 -11.54 6.82
CA GLY A 19 29.96 -10.88 8.12
C GLY A 19 30.80 -9.58 7.96
N CYS A 20 30.72 -8.65 8.92
CA CYS A 20 31.53 -7.43 9.14
C CYS A 20 31.17 -6.10 8.44
N ASN A 21 30.46 -5.25 9.20
CA ASN A 21 30.93 -4.00 9.84
C ASN A 21 31.79 -2.98 9.04
N SER A 22 31.18 -1.83 8.76
CA SER A 22 31.87 -0.53 8.82
C SER A 22 30.87 0.58 9.18
N SER A 23 31.25 1.36 10.20
CA SER A 23 30.55 2.50 10.78
C SER A 23 30.49 3.71 9.85
N GLU A 24 29.29 4.25 9.62
CA GLU A 24 29.07 5.55 8.99
C GLU A 24 28.46 6.55 9.97
N GLU A 25 29.00 7.77 9.94
CA GLU A 25 28.56 8.91 10.72
C GLU A 25 27.17 9.38 10.26
N SER A 26 26.30 9.54 11.25
CA SER A 26 24.89 9.86 11.16
C SER A 26 24.65 11.30 10.69
N THR A 27 24.04 11.46 9.52
CA THR A 27 23.12 12.58 9.27
C THR A 27 21.72 12.08 9.60
N THR A 28 21.08 12.69 10.59
CA THR A 28 19.76 12.27 11.08
C THR A 28 18.72 12.58 9.98
N PRO A 29 18.00 11.58 9.44
CA PRO A 29 16.98 11.83 8.43
C PRO A 29 15.84 12.69 9.02
N ALA A 30 15.23 13.54 8.20
CA ALA A 30 13.94 14.14 8.55
C ALA A 30 12.96 13.00 8.85
N ALA A 31 12.33 13.03 10.02
CA ALA A 31 11.52 11.91 10.48
C ALA A 31 10.25 11.77 9.62
N SER A 32 10.21 10.76 8.75
CA SER A 32 8.97 10.29 8.13
C SER A 32 8.07 9.70 9.22
N THR A 33 6.76 9.88 9.09
CA THR A 33 5.78 9.33 10.03
C THR A 33 4.83 8.42 9.29
N ASP A 34 4.72 7.17 9.75
CA ASP A 34 3.74 6.22 9.24
C ASP A 34 2.50 6.26 10.13
N ILE A 35 1.33 6.40 9.50
CA ILE A 35 0.03 6.29 10.15
C ILE A 35 -0.63 5.00 9.66
N THR A 36 -0.89 4.09 10.58
CA THR A 36 -1.65 2.88 10.30
C THR A 36 -3.14 3.16 10.53
N VAL A 37 -3.95 2.93 9.50
CA VAL A 37 -5.38 3.16 9.49
C VAL A 37 -6.10 1.82 9.54
N GLU A 38 -6.76 1.54 10.67
CA GLU A 38 -7.36 0.22 10.90
C GLU A 38 -8.72 0.25 11.61
N ARG A 39 -9.63 -0.53 11.04
CA ARG A 39 -10.60 -1.37 11.77
C ARG A 39 -10.24 -2.85 11.51
N GLY A 40 -10.23 -3.21 10.22
CA GLY A 40 -9.14 -3.89 9.54
C GLY A 40 -8.37 -2.89 8.65
N PRO A 41 -7.29 -3.29 7.96
CA PRO A 41 -6.54 -2.39 7.09
C PRO A 41 -7.46 -1.59 6.16
N VAL A 42 -7.39 -0.26 6.21
CA VAL A 42 -8.24 0.60 5.37
C VAL A 42 -7.47 1.02 4.12
N LEU A 43 -7.92 0.53 2.97
CA LEU A 43 -7.30 0.75 1.67
C LEU A 43 -7.98 1.87 0.91
N GLY A 44 -7.19 2.64 0.15
CA GLY A 44 -7.71 3.68 -0.74
C GLY A 44 -8.35 4.88 -0.04
N ALA A 45 -8.08 5.08 1.25
CA ALA A 45 -8.57 6.22 2.00
C ALA A 45 -7.79 7.51 1.68
N LEU A 46 -8.44 8.65 1.86
CA LEU A 46 -7.79 9.95 1.85
C LEU A 46 -7.30 10.25 3.27
N VAL A 47 -5.99 10.17 3.48
CA VAL A 47 -5.36 10.41 4.79
C VAL A 47 -4.62 11.73 4.75
N LEU A 48 -5.11 12.71 5.50
CA LEU A 48 -4.57 14.07 5.55
C LEU A 48 -4.08 14.42 6.95
N ASP A 49 -2.97 15.14 7.05
CA ASP A 49 -2.53 15.76 8.28
C ASP A 49 -3.19 17.15 8.49
N GLY A 50 -2.92 17.78 9.62
CA GLY A 50 -3.48 19.07 10.02
C GLY A 50 -3.03 20.25 9.18
N SER A 51 -2.00 20.09 8.35
CA SER A 51 -1.57 21.07 7.34
C SER A 51 -2.23 20.84 5.98
N GLY A 52 -2.93 19.71 5.81
CA GLY A 52 -3.48 19.26 4.54
C GLY A 52 -2.50 18.45 3.70
N GLN A 53 -1.33 18.08 4.24
CA GLN A 53 -0.43 17.14 3.58
C GLN A 53 -1.13 15.78 3.52
N ARG A 54 -1.01 15.09 2.39
CA ARG A 54 -1.57 13.75 2.20
C ARG A 54 -0.51 12.68 2.48
N GLY A 55 -0.90 11.61 3.15
CA GLY A 55 -0.08 10.41 3.32
C GLY A 55 -0.18 9.49 2.11
N THR A 56 0.95 8.93 1.69
CA THR A 56 1.04 7.97 0.58
C THR A 56 0.79 6.57 1.11
N ALA A 57 -0.15 5.83 0.53
CA ALA A 57 -0.40 4.45 0.92
C ALA A 57 0.82 3.56 0.61
N ILE A 58 1.28 2.78 1.60
CA ILE A 58 2.41 1.84 1.48
C ILE A 58 2.00 0.37 1.72
N GLY A 59 0.69 0.10 1.64
CA GLY A 59 0.12 -1.23 1.86
C GLY A 59 -0.31 -1.48 3.31
N ASN A 60 -1.11 -2.53 3.50
CA ASN A 60 -1.66 -2.98 4.77
C ASN A 60 -2.27 -1.83 5.61
N GLY A 61 -3.05 -0.96 4.97
CA GLY A 61 -3.70 0.18 5.62
C GLY A 61 -2.74 1.25 6.17
N THR A 62 -1.45 1.21 5.82
CA THR A 62 -0.46 2.17 6.31
C THR A 62 -0.20 3.27 5.29
N TYR A 63 -0.11 4.51 5.78
CA TYR A 63 0.09 5.71 4.99
C TYR A 63 1.30 6.47 5.52
N ARG A 64 2.27 6.73 4.65
CA ARG A 64 3.52 7.40 4.97
C ARG A 64 3.44 8.88 4.66
N PHE A 65 3.85 9.70 5.62
CA PHE A 65 4.09 11.12 5.45
C PHE A 65 5.58 11.36 5.29
N SER A 66 5.95 12.17 4.30
CA SER A 66 7.35 12.50 3.99
C SER A 66 7.98 13.43 5.02
N GLU A 67 7.16 14.10 5.82
CA GLU A 67 7.58 14.92 6.95
C GLU A 67 6.92 14.45 8.25
N LYS A 68 7.29 15.10 9.36
CA LYS A 68 6.60 14.90 10.62
C LYS A 68 5.17 15.41 10.51
N VAL A 69 4.22 14.51 10.74
CA VAL A 69 2.78 14.78 10.74
C VAL A 69 2.41 15.96 11.65
N GLN A 70 1.58 16.86 11.14
CA GLN A 70 0.85 17.83 11.94
C GLN A 70 -0.52 17.25 12.32
N TYR A 71 -0.91 17.33 13.59
CA TYR A 71 -2.22 16.83 14.01
C TYR A 71 -3.29 17.93 13.90
N PRO A 72 -4.58 17.57 13.70
CA PRO A 72 -5.10 16.20 13.62
C PRO A 72 -4.80 15.52 12.29
N VAL A 73 -4.61 14.20 12.32
CA VAL A 73 -4.71 13.38 11.10
C VAL A 73 -6.15 12.96 10.93
N THR A 74 -6.69 13.12 9.73
CA THR A 74 -8.04 12.72 9.33
C THR A 74 -7.98 11.68 8.22
N VAL A 75 -8.86 10.69 8.30
CA VAL A 75 -9.04 9.64 7.31
C VAL A 75 -10.47 9.74 6.80
N ASP A 76 -10.62 9.97 5.50
CA ASP A 76 -11.92 10.01 4.84
C ASP A 76 -12.03 8.94 3.75
N GLY A 77 -13.18 8.26 3.73
CA GLY A 77 -13.48 7.17 2.81
C GLY A 77 -12.53 5.98 2.91
N GLY A 78 -12.39 5.24 1.80
CA GLY A 78 -11.64 3.99 1.72
C GLY A 78 -12.50 2.75 2.01
N TYR A 79 -11.83 1.60 1.94
CA TYR A 79 -12.45 0.27 2.05
C TYR A 79 -11.68 -0.55 3.07
N ILE A 80 -12.40 -1.15 3.99
CA ILE A 80 -11.88 -1.99 5.06
C ILE A 80 -11.63 -3.36 4.43
N ASP A 81 -10.37 -3.78 4.39
CA ASP A 81 -9.91 -5.09 3.93
C ASP A 81 -10.19 -6.15 5.00
N THR A 82 -11.36 -6.76 4.92
CA THR A 82 -11.94 -7.77 5.80
C THR A 82 -11.22 -9.10 5.73
N ASN A 83 -10.78 -9.51 4.54
CA ASN A 83 -10.13 -10.81 4.33
C ASN A 83 -8.59 -10.76 4.44
N ARG A 84 -8.02 -9.57 4.64
CA ARG A 84 -6.58 -9.29 4.86
C ARG A 84 -5.72 -9.67 3.65
N ASN A 85 -6.25 -9.54 2.44
CA ASN A 85 -5.51 -9.85 1.22
C ASN A 85 -4.81 -8.62 0.59
N ASN A 86 -4.93 -7.46 1.22
CA ASN A 86 -4.40 -6.16 0.80
C ASN A 86 -4.94 -5.67 -0.55
N ARG A 87 -6.19 -6.02 -0.88
CA ARG A 87 -6.88 -5.61 -2.11
C ARG A 87 -8.27 -5.09 -1.79
N ILE A 88 -8.79 -4.28 -2.71
CA ILE A 88 -10.18 -3.85 -2.69
C ILE A 88 -10.92 -4.75 -3.68
N ASP A 89 -11.67 -5.71 -3.17
CA ASP A 89 -12.44 -6.66 -3.96
C ASP A 89 -13.87 -6.86 -3.43
N ALA A 90 -14.60 -7.78 -4.05
CA ALA A 90 -15.96 -8.08 -3.64
C ALA A 90 -15.94 -8.74 -2.26
N GLY A 91 -16.78 -8.24 -1.35
CA GLY A 91 -16.77 -8.60 0.07
C GLY A 91 -16.28 -7.47 0.97
N GLU A 92 -15.53 -6.49 0.43
CA GLU A 92 -14.99 -5.42 1.25
C GLU A 92 -16.03 -4.37 1.65
N VAL A 93 -15.80 -3.73 2.80
CA VAL A 93 -16.74 -2.78 3.41
C VAL A 93 -16.25 -1.36 3.22
N ARG A 94 -17.11 -0.48 2.70
CA ARG A 94 -16.79 0.96 2.65
C ARG A 94 -16.70 1.53 4.07
N LEU A 95 -15.60 2.22 4.37
CA LEU A 95 -15.48 2.98 5.61
C LEU A 95 -16.44 4.18 5.55
N THR A 96 -17.47 4.18 6.41
CA THR A 96 -18.49 5.24 6.45
C THR A 96 -18.21 6.31 7.50
N PHE A 97 -17.23 6.09 8.38
CA PHE A 97 -16.87 7.01 9.45
C PHE A 97 -15.56 7.72 9.13
N GLU A 98 -15.50 9.02 9.36
CA GLU A 98 -14.22 9.74 9.45
C GLU A 98 -13.46 9.20 10.67
N LEU A 99 -12.23 8.74 10.46
CA LEU A 99 -11.30 8.47 11.56
C LEU A 99 -10.43 9.70 11.78
N LYS A 100 -10.14 10.01 13.05
CA LYS A 100 -9.43 11.22 13.41
C LYS A 100 -8.57 11.02 14.64
N ILE A 101 -7.28 11.31 14.55
CA ILE A 101 -6.37 11.25 15.69
C ILE A 101 -5.72 12.60 15.95
N LYS A 102 -5.46 12.89 17.23
CA LYS A 102 -4.78 14.12 17.68
C LYS A 102 -3.32 13.89 18.07
N GLU A 103 -2.91 12.63 18.16
CA GLU A 103 -1.55 12.18 18.46
C GLU A 103 -1.41 10.68 18.11
N GLY A 104 -0.18 10.17 18.08
CA GLY A 104 0.14 8.76 17.85
C GLY A 104 0.04 8.30 16.40
N THR A 105 0.25 7.01 16.18
CA THR A 105 0.44 6.43 14.83
C THR A 105 -0.72 5.54 14.37
N ALA A 106 -1.73 5.31 15.21
CA ALA A 106 -2.84 4.41 14.91
C ALA A 106 -4.15 5.19 14.75
N ALA A 107 -4.61 5.37 13.52
CA ALA A 107 -5.93 5.90 13.22
C ALA A 107 -6.96 4.76 13.21
N THR A 108 -7.57 4.52 14.37
CA THR A 108 -8.55 3.45 14.61
C THR A 108 -9.84 4.05 15.14
N LEU A 109 -10.89 3.23 15.25
CA LEU A 109 -12.11 3.69 15.88
C LEU A 109 -11.88 4.04 17.36
N VAL A 110 -11.05 3.27 18.07
CA VAL A 110 -10.69 3.51 19.48
C VAL A 110 -9.99 4.86 19.65
N SER A 111 -8.95 5.14 18.86
CA SER A 111 -8.24 6.42 18.94
C SER A 111 -9.12 7.60 18.48
N THR A 112 -10.04 7.35 17.55
CA THR A 112 -11.02 8.36 17.10
C THR A 112 -11.99 8.74 18.20
N VAL A 113 -12.69 7.78 18.81
CA VAL A 113 -13.67 8.07 19.86
C VAL A 113 -13.02 8.62 21.13
N ALA A 114 -11.76 8.30 21.39
CA ALA A 114 -10.99 8.86 22.51
C ALA A 114 -10.77 10.39 22.40
N ASN A 115 -11.08 11.02 21.26
CA ASN A 115 -11.16 12.47 21.19
C ASN A 115 -12.33 13.06 21.99
N ASN A 116 -13.32 12.24 22.33
CA ASN A 116 -14.38 12.55 23.26
C ASN A 116 -13.90 12.22 24.69
N SER A 117 -13.88 13.23 25.57
CA SER A 117 -13.36 13.08 26.92
C SER A 117 -14.10 12.04 27.76
N LEU A 118 -15.40 11.87 27.53
CA LEU A 118 -16.20 10.89 28.25
C LEU A 118 -15.80 9.46 27.88
N VAL A 119 -15.70 9.20 26.58
CA VAL A 119 -15.27 7.89 26.07
C VAL A 119 -13.82 7.62 26.48
N LYS A 120 -12.94 8.62 26.40
CA LYS A 120 -11.54 8.50 26.86
C LYS A 120 -11.46 8.12 28.34
N THR A 121 -12.26 8.75 29.21
CA THR A 121 -12.33 8.38 30.63
C THR A 121 -12.80 6.95 30.81
N MET A 122 -13.85 6.51 30.10
CA MET A 122 -14.33 5.13 30.15
C MET A 122 -13.23 4.13 29.73
N LEU A 123 -12.55 4.36 28.60
CA LEU A 123 -11.45 3.52 28.11
C LEU A 123 -10.33 3.37 29.14
N LYS A 124 -9.95 4.47 29.79
CA LYS A 124 -8.88 4.49 30.81
C LYS A 124 -9.31 3.83 32.11
N GLU A 125 -10.48 4.18 32.65
CA GLU A 125 -10.90 3.77 33.99
C GLU A 125 -11.50 2.36 34.03
N GLN A 126 -12.24 1.95 33.00
CA GLN A 126 -12.94 0.66 32.99
C GLN A 126 -12.12 -0.46 32.34
N TYR A 127 -11.23 -0.12 31.41
CA TYR A 127 -10.46 -1.08 30.63
C TYR A 127 -8.94 -0.90 30.74
N GLY A 128 -8.46 0.13 31.46
CA GLY A 128 -7.02 0.30 31.73
C GLY A 128 -6.19 0.68 30.51
N LEU A 129 -6.80 1.15 29.42
CA LEU A 129 -6.11 1.59 28.21
C LEU A 129 -5.43 2.94 28.47
N ASP A 130 -4.11 2.99 28.52
CA ASP A 130 -3.37 4.25 28.61
C ASP A 130 -3.32 5.00 27.27
N ASP A 131 -2.80 6.23 27.29
CA ASP A 131 -2.75 7.09 26.10
C ASP A 131 -1.82 6.51 25.02
N GLU A 132 -0.77 5.76 25.39
CA GLU A 132 0.12 5.13 24.43
C GLU A 132 -0.60 4.01 23.66
N LYS A 133 -1.29 3.13 24.38
CA LYS A 133 -2.07 2.04 23.82
C LYS A 133 -3.22 2.57 22.95
N ILE A 134 -3.98 3.56 23.43
CA ILE A 134 -5.08 4.16 22.64
C ILE A 134 -4.59 4.70 21.31
N ASN A 135 -3.44 5.38 21.29
CA ASN A 135 -3.00 6.15 20.12
C ASN A 135 -2.03 5.39 19.20
N SER A 136 -1.58 4.18 19.57
CA SER A 136 -0.52 3.47 18.83
C SER A 136 -0.82 1.99 18.56
N ALA A 137 -1.73 1.36 19.33
CA ALA A 137 -2.13 -0.02 19.07
C ALA A 137 -3.25 -0.08 18.02
N THR A 138 -3.27 -1.15 17.23
CA THR A 138 -4.25 -1.37 16.16
C THR A 138 -5.01 -2.67 16.38
N PRO A 139 -6.23 -2.84 15.84
CA PRO A 139 -6.93 -4.12 15.88
C PRO A 139 -6.12 -5.31 15.34
N GLY A 140 -5.27 -5.09 14.33
CA GLY A 140 -4.38 -6.12 13.78
C GLY A 140 -3.24 -6.52 14.71
N THR A 141 -2.86 -5.68 15.68
CA THR A 141 -1.73 -5.90 16.58
C THR A 141 -2.14 -6.18 18.03
N ASP A 142 -3.34 -5.75 18.44
CA ASP A 142 -3.84 -5.89 19.81
C ASP A 142 -5.30 -6.33 19.83
N ARG A 143 -5.53 -7.51 20.42
CA ARG A 143 -6.83 -8.19 20.44
C ARG A 143 -7.86 -7.48 21.34
N GLU A 144 -7.41 -6.77 22.38
CA GLU A 144 -8.29 -5.94 23.22
C GLU A 144 -8.74 -4.70 22.45
N ILE A 145 -7.83 -4.05 21.72
CA ILE A 145 -8.18 -2.94 20.81
C ILE A 145 -9.14 -3.40 19.71
N ALA A 146 -8.92 -4.60 19.15
CA ALA A 146 -9.84 -5.17 18.17
C ALA A 146 -11.26 -5.35 18.73
N ALA A 147 -11.39 -5.98 19.91
CA ALA A 147 -12.69 -6.19 20.56
C ALA A 147 -13.41 -4.85 20.85
N ILE A 148 -12.70 -3.88 21.43
CA ILE A 148 -13.28 -2.57 21.74
C ILE A 148 -13.67 -1.84 20.45
N SER A 149 -12.81 -1.85 19.43
CA SER A 149 -13.07 -1.23 18.12
C SER A 149 -14.33 -1.82 17.47
N ASP A 150 -14.46 -3.14 17.48
CA ASP A 150 -15.60 -3.84 16.90
C ASP A 150 -16.92 -3.51 17.58
N GLU A 151 -16.91 -3.43 18.91
CA GLU A 151 -18.13 -3.12 19.63
C GLU A 151 -18.54 -1.64 19.51
N LEU A 152 -17.57 -0.73 19.53
CA LEU A 152 -17.82 0.68 19.24
C LEU A 152 -18.42 0.85 17.84
N TYR A 153 -17.90 0.10 16.85
CA TYR A 153 -18.38 0.14 15.47
C TYR A 153 -19.82 -0.36 15.39
N ALA A 154 -20.08 -1.54 15.95
CA ALA A 154 -21.42 -2.14 16.00
C ALA A 154 -22.43 -1.21 16.64
N TYR A 155 -22.09 -0.63 17.80
CA TYR A 155 -22.96 0.32 18.50
C TYR A 155 -23.28 1.55 17.65
N CYS A 156 -22.28 2.13 16.98
CA CYS A 156 -22.48 3.31 16.14
C CYS A 156 -23.37 2.98 14.92
N ILE A 157 -23.16 1.83 14.27
CA ILE A 157 -23.96 1.41 13.11
C ILE A 157 -25.42 1.18 13.52
N GLU A 158 -25.67 0.38 14.55
CA GLU A 158 -27.02 -0.02 14.96
C GLU A 158 -27.88 1.18 15.40
N ASN A 159 -27.23 2.21 15.94
CA ASN A 159 -27.89 3.43 16.43
C ASN A 159 -27.76 4.61 15.46
N ALA A 160 -27.15 4.42 14.28
CA ALA A 160 -26.88 5.46 13.29
C ALA A 160 -26.16 6.70 13.89
N LEU A 161 -25.17 6.45 14.75
CA LEU A 161 -24.39 7.48 15.44
C LEU A 161 -23.06 7.72 14.73
N GLU A 162 -22.59 8.97 14.76
CA GLU A 162 -21.21 9.29 14.43
C GLU A 162 -20.31 9.02 15.65
N PRO A 163 -19.15 8.36 15.48
CA PRO A 163 -18.29 7.98 16.61
C PRO A 163 -17.88 9.14 17.54
N LEU A 164 -17.64 10.33 16.98
CA LEU A 164 -17.26 11.51 17.75
C LEU A 164 -18.42 12.16 18.53
N LYS A 165 -19.67 11.75 18.26
CA LYS A 165 -20.89 12.33 18.85
C LYS A 165 -21.51 11.48 19.96
N LEU A 166 -20.81 10.44 20.43
CA LEU A 166 -21.29 9.62 21.55
C LEU A 166 -21.50 10.47 22.82
N GLU A 167 -22.66 10.32 23.43
CA GLU A 167 -23.09 11.06 24.62
C GLU A 167 -23.12 10.16 25.87
N ALA A 168 -23.40 10.75 27.03
CA ALA A 168 -23.45 10.01 28.29
C ALA A 168 -24.54 8.93 28.34
N VAL A 169 -25.64 9.12 27.61
CA VAL A 169 -26.70 8.11 27.49
C VAL A 169 -26.24 6.85 26.76
N ASP A 170 -25.24 6.97 25.89
CA ASP A 170 -24.71 5.85 25.11
C ASP A 170 -23.73 5.01 25.94
N MET A 171 -23.00 5.65 26.87
CA MET A 171 -21.91 5.02 27.61
C MET A 171 -22.37 3.84 28.48
N GLU A 172 -23.53 3.95 29.12
CA GLU A 172 -24.04 2.87 29.98
C GLU A 172 -24.28 1.59 29.17
N GLN A 173 -24.76 1.72 27.93
CA GLN A 173 -25.02 0.59 27.04
C GLN A 173 -23.73 0.08 26.40
N ILE A 174 -22.87 0.99 25.94
CA ILE A 174 -21.63 0.62 25.25
C ILE A 174 -20.66 -0.10 26.19
N GLU A 175 -20.60 0.30 27.47
CA GLU A 175 -19.68 -0.30 28.43
C GLU A 175 -20.00 -1.78 28.66
N GLN A 176 -21.29 -2.11 28.84
CA GLN A 176 -21.74 -3.49 29.02
C GLN A 176 -21.45 -4.34 27.78
N ARG A 177 -21.71 -3.79 26.59
CA ARG A 177 -21.46 -4.48 25.33
C ARG A 177 -19.98 -4.73 25.09
N ILE A 178 -19.11 -3.75 25.39
CA ILE A 178 -17.66 -3.91 25.25
C ILE A 178 -17.16 -5.04 26.16
N ARG A 179 -17.68 -5.15 27.40
CA ARG A 179 -17.30 -6.25 28.32
C ARG A 179 -17.67 -7.62 27.73
N GLU A 180 -18.84 -7.75 27.13
CA GLU A 180 -19.26 -9.01 26.49
C GLU A 180 -18.42 -9.31 25.25
N ARG A 181 -18.11 -8.30 24.43
CA ARG A 181 -17.23 -8.47 23.26
C ARG A 181 -15.82 -8.91 23.66
N LEU A 182 -15.25 -8.30 24.70
CA LEU A 182 -13.95 -8.70 25.23
C LEU A 182 -13.95 -10.16 25.67
N ARG A 183 -15.00 -10.58 26.39
CA ARG A 183 -15.18 -11.98 26.79
C ARG A 183 -15.26 -12.92 25.58
N LEU A 184 -16.00 -12.55 24.54
CA LEU A 184 -16.05 -13.31 23.30
C LEU A 184 -14.67 -13.44 22.65
N TYR A 185 -13.88 -12.36 22.63
CA TYR A 185 -12.51 -12.39 22.12
C TYR A 185 -11.58 -13.25 22.98
N GLU A 186 -11.77 -13.29 24.30
CA GLU A 186 -10.98 -14.12 25.22
C GLU A 186 -11.33 -15.62 25.11
N GLU A 187 -12.61 -15.95 24.95
CA GLU A 187 -13.10 -17.34 24.95
C GLU A 187 -13.06 -17.99 23.55
N ASN A 188 -13.06 -17.20 22.47
CA ASN A 188 -13.02 -17.68 21.10
C ASN A 188 -11.59 -17.74 20.55
N ASN A 189 -11.23 -18.84 19.89
CA ASN A 189 -9.90 -19.04 19.27
C ASN A 189 -9.80 -18.56 17.81
N SER A 190 -10.89 -18.06 17.23
CA SER A 190 -10.87 -17.44 15.91
C SER A 190 -9.90 -16.25 15.85
N SER A 191 -9.33 -16.06 14.67
CA SER A 191 -8.52 -14.89 14.34
C SER A 191 -9.34 -13.60 14.45
N VAL A 192 -8.66 -12.46 14.60
CA VAL A 192 -9.34 -11.16 14.66
C VAL A 192 -10.11 -10.88 13.36
N ALA A 193 -9.56 -11.27 12.21
CA ALA A 193 -10.23 -11.11 10.91
C ALA A 193 -11.53 -11.92 10.83
N GLU A 194 -11.52 -13.19 11.27
CA GLU A 194 -12.73 -14.02 11.29
C GLU A 194 -13.82 -13.45 12.21
N LEU A 195 -13.44 -12.92 13.37
CA LEU A 195 -14.38 -12.29 14.31
C LEU A 195 -14.96 -10.98 13.75
N GLU A 196 -14.12 -10.20 13.05
CA GLU A 196 -14.55 -8.97 12.38
C GLU A 196 -15.52 -9.29 11.22
N GLU A 197 -15.23 -10.32 10.42
CA GLU A 197 -16.10 -10.78 9.32
C GLU A 197 -17.45 -11.29 9.84
N GLU A 198 -17.44 -12.05 10.95
CA GLU A 198 -18.65 -12.50 11.63
C GLU A 198 -19.49 -11.30 12.11
N LEU A 199 -18.85 -10.28 12.69
CA LEU A 199 -19.53 -9.05 13.10
C LEU A 199 -20.15 -8.32 11.91
N ILE A 200 -19.39 -8.09 10.83
CA ILE A 200 -19.88 -7.41 9.61
C ILE A 200 -21.11 -8.12 9.07
N THR A 201 -21.03 -9.44 8.98
CA THR A 201 -22.12 -10.29 8.51
C THR A 201 -23.33 -10.18 9.44
N GLY A 202 -23.12 -10.25 10.76
CA GLY A 202 -24.17 -10.14 11.77
C GLY A 202 -24.89 -8.79 11.78
N LEU A 203 -24.17 -7.71 11.46
CA LEU A 203 -24.72 -6.36 11.33
C LEU A 203 -25.47 -6.14 10.00
N GLY A 204 -25.32 -7.05 9.03
CA GLY A 204 -25.92 -6.89 7.70
C GLY A 204 -25.37 -5.69 6.93
N ILE A 205 -24.10 -5.35 7.16
CA ILE A 205 -23.43 -4.26 6.44
C ILE A 205 -23.36 -4.60 4.96
N VAL A 206 -23.63 -3.61 4.11
CA VAL A 206 -23.47 -3.75 2.66
C VAL A 206 -21.99 -3.85 2.31
N THR A 207 -21.62 -4.94 1.67
CA THR A 207 -20.28 -5.19 1.12
C THR A 207 -20.24 -4.89 -0.37
N LEU A 208 -19.04 -4.65 -0.90
CA LEU A 208 -18.82 -4.52 -2.33
C LEU A 208 -19.21 -5.81 -3.07
N THR A 209 -19.83 -5.64 -4.23
CA THR A 209 -20.05 -6.69 -5.20
C THR A 209 -19.09 -6.52 -6.38
N ASP A 210 -18.93 -7.56 -7.20
CA ASP A 210 -18.16 -7.46 -8.44
C ASP A 210 -18.65 -6.32 -9.37
N ALA A 211 -19.94 -5.97 -9.28
CA ALA A 211 -20.53 -4.89 -10.07
C ALA A 211 -20.09 -3.49 -9.60
N ASP A 212 -19.67 -3.35 -8.33
CA ASP A 212 -19.26 -2.07 -7.75
C ASP A 212 -17.79 -1.75 -8.06
N LEU A 213 -16.95 -2.78 -8.26
CA LEU A 213 -15.49 -2.64 -8.43
C LEU A 213 -15.06 -1.67 -9.55
N PRO A 214 -15.73 -1.60 -10.73
CA PRO A 214 -15.36 -0.63 -11.75
C PRO A 214 -15.53 0.83 -11.30
N GLU A 215 -16.54 1.14 -10.50
CA GLU A 215 -16.76 2.49 -9.96
C GLU A 215 -15.72 2.82 -8.88
N VAL A 216 -15.42 1.85 -8.01
CA VAL A 216 -14.36 1.95 -7.01
C VAL A 216 -13.02 2.27 -7.66
N GLU A 217 -12.62 1.52 -8.69
CA GLU A 217 -11.37 1.76 -9.42
C GLU A 217 -11.36 3.15 -10.08
N ALA A 218 -12.47 3.60 -10.64
CA ALA A 218 -12.57 4.93 -11.24
C ALA A 218 -12.41 6.05 -10.20
N ASP A 219 -12.97 5.89 -9.01
CA ASP A 219 -12.85 6.89 -7.94
C ASP A 219 -11.44 6.92 -7.31
N LEU A 220 -10.81 5.76 -7.13
CA LEU A 220 -9.41 5.68 -6.71
C LEU A 220 -8.48 6.33 -7.73
N GLN A 221 -8.75 6.14 -9.03
CA GLN A 221 -8.01 6.82 -10.09
C GLN A 221 -8.20 8.34 -10.08
N LYS A 222 -9.43 8.85 -9.88
CA LYS A 222 -9.67 10.31 -9.76
C LYS A 222 -8.90 10.91 -8.58
N SER A 223 -8.91 10.23 -7.44
CA SER A 223 -8.17 10.65 -6.23
C SER A 223 -6.65 10.64 -6.43
N ARG A 224 -6.13 9.77 -7.30
CA ARG A 224 -4.72 9.75 -7.74
C ARG A 224 -4.40 10.83 -8.77
N VAL A 225 -5.32 11.15 -9.69
CA VAL A 225 -5.11 12.22 -10.69
C VAL A 225 -5.12 13.61 -10.05
N GLN A 226 -5.86 13.81 -8.96
CA GLN A 226 -5.76 15.04 -8.16
C GLN A 226 -4.38 15.19 -7.49
N GLU A 227 -3.72 14.09 -7.12
CA GLU A 227 -2.32 14.10 -6.62
C GLU A 227 -1.32 14.43 -7.73
N THR A 228 -1.48 13.88 -8.94
CA THR A 228 -0.55 14.20 -10.05
C THR A 228 -0.63 15.66 -10.49
N THR A 229 -1.81 16.29 -10.45
CA THR A 229 -1.92 17.75 -10.67
C THR A 229 -1.32 18.60 -9.55
N SER A 230 -1.14 18.02 -8.36
CA SER A 230 -0.48 18.67 -7.21
C SER A 230 1.04 18.47 -7.24
N ASN A 231 1.54 17.35 -7.78
CA ASN A 231 2.98 17.11 -7.98
C ASN A 231 3.64 18.02 -9.02
N ASP A 232 2.86 18.65 -9.90
CA ASP A 232 3.32 19.67 -10.85
C ASP A 232 3.68 21.01 -10.14
N THR A 233 3.37 21.12 -8.84
CA THR A 233 3.74 22.31 -8.02
C THR A 233 5.00 22.12 -7.18
N LEU A 234 5.58 20.91 -7.13
CA LEU A 234 6.89 20.70 -6.49
C LEU A 234 8.00 21.21 -7.41
N PRO A 235 8.82 22.19 -6.97
CA PRO A 235 9.88 22.75 -7.79
C PRO A 235 10.89 21.66 -8.19
N ALA A 236 11.23 21.59 -9.47
CA ALA A 236 12.25 20.68 -9.97
C ALA A 236 13.59 20.96 -9.24
N SER A 237 14.05 20.00 -8.45
CA SER A 237 15.41 19.96 -7.92
C SER A 237 16.39 19.59 -9.04
N GLU A 238 17.68 19.93 -8.91
CA GLU A 238 18.67 19.49 -9.89
C GLU A 238 18.98 18.00 -9.67
N LEU A 239 18.62 17.13 -10.63
CA LEU A 239 18.93 15.70 -10.57
C LEU A 239 20.42 15.44 -10.78
N SER A 240 20.97 14.54 -9.97
CA SER A 240 22.29 13.96 -10.23
C SER A 240 22.26 13.08 -11.50
N ASP A 241 23.42 12.85 -12.11
CA ASP A 241 23.52 11.97 -13.29
C ASP A 241 23.10 10.53 -12.98
N ALA A 242 23.27 10.08 -11.74
CA ALA A 242 22.80 8.76 -11.30
C ALA A 242 21.27 8.68 -11.28
N GLN A 243 20.58 9.71 -10.78
CA GLN A 243 19.12 9.76 -10.76
C GLN A 243 18.52 9.86 -12.17
N LYS A 244 19.15 10.63 -13.06
CA LYS A 244 18.75 10.68 -14.48
C LYS A 244 18.90 9.31 -15.15
N ALA A 245 20.01 8.62 -14.89
CA ALA A 245 20.24 7.27 -15.41
C ALA A 245 19.23 6.26 -14.82
N GLY A 246 18.88 6.40 -13.54
CA GLY A 246 17.85 5.60 -12.88
C GLY A 246 16.47 5.76 -13.53
N LEU A 247 16.04 6.99 -13.83
CA LEU A 247 14.76 7.23 -14.52
C LEU A 247 14.69 6.57 -15.92
N ILE A 248 15.78 6.66 -16.69
CA ILE A 248 15.87 6.04 -18.02
C ILE A 248 15.90 4.51 -17.90
N PHE A 249 16.57 3.98 -16.87
CA PHE A 249 16.57 2.55 -16.60
C PHE A 249 15.17 2.05 -16.25
N MET A 250 14.49 2.71 -15.29
CA MET A 250 13.16 2.30 -14.85
C MET A 250 12.13 2.31 -15.98
N VAL A 251 12.14 3.33 -16.86
CA VAL A 251 11.18 3.33 -17.97
C VAL A 251 11.43 2.17 -18.95
N GLU A 252 12.69 1.70 -19.12
CA GLU A 252 12.98 0.49 -19.91
C GLU A 252 12.63 -0.81 -19.20
N GLU A 253 12.78 -0.86 -17.88
CA GLU A 253 12.46 -2.03 -17.07
C GLU A 253 10.96 -2.29 -17.04
N GLU A 254 10.16 -1.25 -16.76
CA GLU A 254 8.69 -1.29 -16.82
C GLU A 254 8.19 -1.65 -18.23
N LYS A 255 8.88 -1.13 -19.25
CA LYS A 255 8.65 -1.51 -20.65
C LYS A 255 8.92 -2.98 -20.88
N MET A 256 10.00 -3.52 -20.32
CA MET A 256 10.39 -4.91 -20.47
C MET A 256 9.36 -5.83 -19.83
N ALA A 257 8.94 -5.53 -18.61
CA ALA A 257 7.87 -6.24 -17.91
C ALA A 257 6.59 -6.27 -18.76
N ARG A 258 6.10 -5.10 -19.20
CA ARG A 258 4.92 -4.99 -20.07
C ARG A 258 5.06 -5.83 -21.33
N ASP A 259 6.18 -5.71 -22.04
CA ASP A 259 6.38 -6.36 -23.34
C ASP A 259 6.43 -7.89 -23.18
N VAL A 260 7.05 -8.41 -22.10
CA VAL A 260 7.03 -9.83 -21.76
C VAL A 260 5.61 -10.29 -21.46
N TYR A 261 4.85 -9.53 -20.67
CA TYR A 261 3.48 -9.90 -20.31
C TYR A 261 2.51 -9.87 -21.48
N GLU A 262 2.61 -8.87 -22.37
CA GLU A 262 1.83 -8.84 -23.62
C GLU A 262 2.14 -10.07 -24.49
N TYR A 263 3.42 -10.44 -24.62
CA TYR A 263 3.82 -11.64 -25.37
C TYR A 263 3.29 -12.93 -24.74
N LEU A 264 3.48 -13.12 -23.43
CA LEU A 264 3.03 -14.32 -22.73
C LEU A 264 1.50 -14.41 -22.65
N TYR A 265 0.79 -13.28 -22.61
CA TYR A 265 -0.66 -13.27 -22.76
C TYR A 265 -1.08 -13.77 -24.15
N ALA A 266 -0.46 -13.27 -25.22
CA ALA A 266 -0.75 -13.74 -26.58
C ALA A 266 -0.44 -15.23 -26.76
N LYS A 267 0.57 -15.75 -26.06
CA LYS A 267 0.97 -17.16 -26.13
C LYS A 267 0.03 -18.09 -25.36
N TRP A 268 -0.35 -17.72 -24.14
CA TRP A 268 -1.00 -18.64 -23.21
C TRP A 268 -2.47 -18.29 -22.89
N ASP A 269 -2.92 -17.08 -23.24
CA ASP A 269 -4.27 -16.55 -22.97
C ASP A 269 -4.68 -16.59 -21.47
N LEU A 270 -3.70 -16.43 -20.58
CA LEU A 270 -3.94 -16.30 -19.14
C LEU A 270 -4.18 -14.83 -18.78
N GLY A 271 -5.38 -14.51 -18.30
CA GLY A 271 -5.80 -13.13 -17.99
C GLY A 271 -4.88 -12.36 -17.03
N ILE A 272 -4.14 -13.04 -16.15
CA ILE A 272 -3.14 -12.42 -15.26
C ILE A 272 -2.11 -11.59 -16.05
N PHE A 273 -1.59 -12.11 -17.17
CA PHE A 273 -0.61 -11.40 -17.98
C PHE A 273 -1.20 -10.16 -18.64
N SER A 274 -2.44 -10.23 -19.15
CA SER A 274 -3.10 -9.06 -19.74
C SER A 274 -3.38 -7.95 -18.70
N ASN A 275 -3.77 -8.35 -17.49
CA ASN A 275 -4.08 -7.40 -16.43
C ASN A 275 -2.82 -6.70 -15.91
N ILE A 276 -1.74 -7.45 -15.69
CA ILE A 276 -0.48 -6.90 -15.20
C ILE A 276 0.21 -6.07 -16.30
N ALA A 277 0.19 -6.48 -17.57
CA ALA A 277 0.70 -5.64 -18.67
C ALA A 277 0.05 -4.24 -18.72
N LYS A 278 -1.25 -4.12 -18.41
CA LYS A 278 -1.93 -2.83 -18.32
C LYS A 278 -1.47 -2.01 -17.11
N ALA A 279 -1.10 -2.66 -16.01
CA ALA A 279 -0.52 -2.00 -14.84
C ALA A 279 0.89 -1.47 -15.17
N GLU A 280 1.73 -2.27 -15.82
CA GLU A 280 3.08 -1.83 -16.24
C GLU A 280 3.04 -0.68 -17.24
N GLN A 281 2.02 -0.62 -18.10
CA GLN A 281 1.81 0.58 -18.91
C GLN A 281 1.60 1.85 -18.05
N LYS A 282 0.85 1.75 -16.95
CA LYS A 282 0.63 2.87 -16.03
C LYS A 282 1.92 3.23 -15.28
N HIS A 283 2.72 2.24 -14.90
CA HIS A 283 4.03 2.47 -14.30
C HIS A 283 4.96 3.23 -15.26
N MET A 284 5.06 2.75 -16.50
CA MET A 284 5.80 3.45 -17.56
C MET A 284 5.34 4.90 -17.73
N ASP A 285 4.01 5.13 -17.79
CA ASP A 285 3.45 6.48 -17.96
C ASP A 285 3.84 7.41 -16.79
N ALA A 286 3.89 6.87 -15.56
CA ALA A 286 4.32 7.62 -14.38
C ALA A 286 5.81 8.00 -14.45
N VAL A 287 6.69 7.10 -14.91
CA VAL A 287 8.12 7.40 -15.11
C VAL A 287 8.32 8.37 -16.26
N ILE A 288 7.54 8.26 -17.36
CA ILE A 288 7.56 9.20 -18.48
C ILE A 288 7.20 10.61 -18.01
N ALA A 289 6.20 10.77 -17.14
CA ALA A 289 5.86 12.07 -16.58
C ALA A 289 7.04 12.72 -15.84
N LEU A 290 7.85 11.95 -15.11
CA LEU A 290 9.09 12.44 -14.51
C LEU A 290 10.15 12.78 -15.56
N LEU A 291 10.36 11.93 -16.56
CA LEU A 291 11.29 12.18 -17.65
C LEU A 291 10.98 13.49 -18.38
N GLU A 292 9.70 13.77 -18.62
CA GLU A 292 9.22 15.03 -19.21
C GLU A 292 9.43 16.22 -18.28
N LYS A 293 9.06 16.09 -16.99
CA LYS A 293 9.28 17.13 -15.96
C LYS A 293 10.75 17.56 -15.91
N TYR A 294 11.66 16.58 -15.97
CA TYR A 294 13.10 16.80 -15.92
C TYR A 294 13.76 17.00 -17.29
N LYS A 295 12.97 17.03 -18.37
CA LYS A 295 13.42 17.26 -19.75
C LYS A 295 14.54 16.29 -20.19
N LEU A 296 14.42 15.03 -19.78
CA LEU A 296 15.32 13.95 -20.17
C LEU A 296 14.85 13.33 -21.49
N ASP A 297 15.79 13.06 -22.41
CA ASP A 297 15.47 12.40 -23.67
C ASP A 297 15.32 10.89 -23.45
N TYR A 298 14.14 10.37 -23.78
CA TYR A 298 13.77 8.96 -23.71
C TYR A 298 13.27 8.43 -25.07
N SER A 299 13.43 9.20 -26.15
CA SER A 299 12.75 8.96 -27.43
C SER A 299 13.21 7.70 -28.17
N ALA A 300 14.43 7.24 -27.91
CA ALA A 300 14.97 6.00 -28.49
C ALA A 300 14.53 4.74 -27.72
N THR A 301 14.14 4.92 -26.47
CA THR A 301 13.81 3.90 -25.47
C THR A 301 12.49 3.17 -25.73
N LEU A 302 11.52 3.82 -26.38
CA LEU A 302 10.12 3.35 -26.42
C LEU A 302 9.63 2.87 -27.80
N GLN A 303 10.49 2.84 -28.82
CA GLN A 303 10.02 2.79 -30.21
C GLN A 303 9.45 1.43 -30.64
N THR A 304 9.96 0.32 -30.10
CA THR A 304 9.61 -1.03 -30.56
C THR A 304 9.42 -1.99 -29.39
N ARG A 305 8.34 -2.78 -29.43
CA ARG A 305 8.07 -3.86 -28.48
C ARG A 305 9.20 -4.91 -28.54
N GLY A 306 9.67 -5.35 -27.38
CA GLY A 306 10.75 -6.35 -27.27
C GLY A 306 12.14 -5.87 -27.70
N SER A 307 12.31 -4.56 -27.93
CA SER A 307 13.59 -3.91 -28.20
C SER A 307 13.94 -2.92 -27.10
N PHE A 308 15.19 -2.95 -26.62
CA PHE A 308 15.67 -2.12 -25.52
C PHE A 308 17.06 -1.54 -25.84
N GLU A 309 17.33 -0.31 -25.44
CA GLU A 309 18.65 0.31 -25.58
C GLU A 309 19.64 -0.27 -24.57
N ASN A 310 19.17 -0.54 -23.34
CA ASN A 310 19.94 -1.28 -22.36
C ASN A 310 20.10 -2.74 -22.80
N LYS A 311 21.34 -3.12 -23.13
CA LYS A 311 21.69 -4.46 -23.59
C LYS A 311 21.46 -5.54 -22.54
N GLU A 312 21.53 -5.20 -21.26
CA GLU A 312 21.27 -6.13 -20.16
C GLU A 312 19.76 -6.43 -20.10
N LEU A 313 18.89 -5.42 -20.22
CA LEU A 313 17.44 -5.61 -20.34
C LEU A 313 17.05 -6.33 -21.63
N GLN A 314 17.71 -6.07 -22.76
CA GLN A 314 17.48 -6.85 -23.98
C GLN A 314 17.81 -8.34 -23.78
N SER A 315 18.95 -8.64 -23.14
CA SER A 315 19.37 -10.02 -22.89
C SER A 315 18.42 -10.71 -21.89
N LEU A 316 17.94 -9.97 -20.89
CA LEU A 316 16.97 -10.44 -19.93
C LEU A 316 15.64 -10.75 -20.63
N TYR A 317 15.11 -9.82 -21.43
CA TYR A 317 13.91 -10.03 -22.23
C TYR A 317 13.99 -11.32 -23.06
N ASP A 318 15.06 -11.49 -23.84
CA ASP A 318 15.24 -12.67 -24.70
C ASP A 318 15.22 -13.98 -23.87
N SER A 319 15.88 -13.97 -22.69
CA SER A 319 15.91 -15.13 -21.78
C SER A 319 14.56 -15.42 -21.12
N LEU A 320 13.80 -14.39 -20.77
CA LEU A 320 12.49 -14.51 -20.14
C LEU A 320 11.45 -15.02 -21.14
N ILE A 321 11.51 -14.57 -22.40
CA ILE A 321 10.67 -15.10 -23.48
C ILE A 321 10.94 -16.58 -23.71
N ASP A 322 12.20 -17.00 -23.84
CA ASP A 322 12.55 -18.41 -24.05
C ASP A 322 12.05 -19.30 -22.89
N THR A 323 12.23 -18.84 -21.66
CA THR A 323 11.75 -19.55 -20.46
C THR A 323 10.22 -19.63 -20.41
N GLY A 324 9.54 -18.51 -20.68
CA GLY A 324 8.09 -18.41 -20.64
C GLY A 324 7.39 -19.15 -21.77
N ASP A 325 8.05 -19.31 -22.92
CA ASP A 325 7.54 -20.08 -24.06
C ASP A 325 7.55 -21.59 -23.82
N GLY A 326 8.41 -22.08 -22.91
CA GLY A 326 8.56 -23.50 -22.63
C GLY A 326 7.36 -24.15 -21.94
N SER A 327 6.64 -23.41 -21.08
CA SER A 327 5.43 -23.89 -20.40
C SER A 327 4.68 -22.77 -19.68
N ILE A 328 3.39 -22.97 -19.38
CA ILE A 328 2.59 -22.03 -18.57
C ILE A 328 3.21 -21.82 -17.18
N VAL A 329 3.70 -22.88 -16.53
CA VAL A 329 4.40 -22.75 -15.22
C VAL A 329 5.69 -21.95 -15.37
N GLY A 330 6.43 -22.13 -16.47
CA GLY A 330 7.58 -21.31 -16.83
C GLY A 330 7.22 -19.84 -17.00
N ALA A 331 6.13 -19.54 -17.69
CA ALA A 331 5.62 -18.18 -17.89
C ALA A 331 5.24 -17.49 -16.57
N LEU A 332 4.58 -18.20 -15.65
CA LEU A 332 4.22 -17.65 -14.34
C LEU A 332 5.45 -17.42 -13.45
N LYS A 333 6.47 -18.28 -13.56
CA LYS A 333 7.77 -18.07 -12.89
C LYS A 333 8.54 -16.88 -13.47
N VAL A 334 8.45 -16.66 -14.78
CA VAL A 334 8.98 -15.45 -15.43
C VAL A 334 8.34 -14.20 -14.86
N GLY A 335 7.01 -14.19 -14.71
CA GLY A 335 6.31 -13.09 -14.03
C GLY A 335 6.83 -12.84 -12.63
N LYS A 336 6.87 -13.88 -11.78
CA LYS A 336 7.44 -13.77 -10.43
C LYS A 336 8.87 -13.19 -10.42
N LEU A 337 9.74 -13.64 -11.33
CA LEU A 337 11.13 -13.21 -11.39
C LEU A 337 11.26 -11.73 -11.80
N ILE A 338 10.44 -11.26 -12.74
CA ILE A 338 10.41 -9.85 -13.14
C ILE A 338 10.07 -8.99 -11.92
N GLU A 339 8.98 -9.30 -11.21
CA GLU A 339 8.57 -8.51 -10.05
C GLU A 339 9.58 -8.53 -8.91
N GLU A 340 10.23 -9.68 -8.65
CA GLU A 340 11.30 -9.78 -7.65
C GLU A 340 12.51 -8.89 -8.00
N THR A 341 12.85 -8.81 -9.30
CA THR A 341 13.95 -7.97 -9.78
C THR A 341 13.60 -6.49 -9.70
N ASP A 342 12.40 -6.13 -10.15
CA ASP A 342 11.88 -4.76 -10.13
C ASP A 342 11.77 -4.20 -8.71
N ILE A 343 11.31 -5.02 -7.75
CA ILE A 343 11.31 -4.67 -6.31
C ILE A 343 12.74 -4.37 -5.83
N GLU A 344 13.71 -5.23 -6.14
CA GLU A 344 15.09 -5.05 -5.69
C GLU A 344 15.71 -3.74 -6.24
N ASP A 345 15.39 -3.40 -7.49
CA ASP A 345 15.92 -2.20 -8.14
C ASP A 345 15.20 -0.92 -7.67
N LEU A 346 13.88 -0.96 -7.48
CA LEU A 346 13.11 0.13 -6.88
C LEU A 346 13.51 0.42 -5.43
N GLU A 347 13.76 -0.61 -4.61
CA GLU A 347 14.25 -0.44 -3.23
C GLU A 347 15.59 0.33 -3.19
N LYS A 348 16.48 0.11 -4.17
CA LYS A 348 17.74 0.88 -4.31
C LYS A 348 17.49 2.32 -4.74
N LEU A 349 16.46 2.58 -5.54
CA LEU A 349 16.12 3.92 -6.05
C LEU A 349 15.36 4.78 -5.03
N VAL A 350 14.64 4.14 -4.09
CA VAL A 350 13.95 4.81 -2.96
C VAL A 350 14.94 5.21 -1.82
N ALA A 351 16.25 5.04 -2.04
CA ALA A 351 17.29 5.37 -1.08
C ALA A 351 17.37 6.87 -0.68
N GLU A 352 18.08 7.11 0.42
CA GLU A 352 18.32 8.45 0.96
C GLU A 352 18.98 9.37 -0.08
N GLY A 353 18.41 10.58 -0.26
CA GLY A 353 18.87 11.56 -1.24
C GLY A 353 18.15 11.53 -2.59
N THR A 354 17.20 10.61 -2.81
CA THR A 354 16.27 10.67 -3.94
C THR A 354 15.26 11.82 -3.77
N PRO A 355 15.11 12.71 -4.77
CA PRO A 355 14.10 13.76 -4.77
C PRO A 355 12.70 13.22 -4.52
N GLU A 356 11.91 14.00 -3.79
CA GLU A 356 10.61 13.56 -3.28
C GLU A 356 9.61 13.17 -4.38
N ASP A 357 9.65 13.87 -5.52
CA ASP A 357 8.81 13.56 -6.67
C ASP A 357 9.22 12.26 -7.36
N LEU A 358 10.52 11.97 -7.46
CA LEU A 358 11.02 10.65 -7.89
C LEU A 358 10.61 9.56 -6.90
N LYS A 359 10.85 9.80 -5.61
CA LYS A 359 10.57 8.85 -4.54
C LYS A 359 9.10 8.46 -4.49
N THR A 360 8.20 9.43 -4.61
CA THR A 360 6.74 9.20 -4.65
C THR A 360 6.35 8.27 -5.80
N VAL A 361 6.94 8.45 -6.99
CA VAL A 361 6.65 7.57 -8.13
C VAL A 361 7.25 6.18 -7.89
N TYR A 362 8.51 6.09 -7.47
CA TYR A 362 9.16 4.79 -7.22
C TYR A 362 8.48 3.97 -6.12
N GLU A 363 8.01 4.60 -5.03
CA GLU A 363 7.25 3.89 -3.99
C GLU A 363 5.89 3.39 -4.50
N ASN A 364 5.25 4.13 -5.42
CA ASN A 364 4.00 3.67 -6.05
C ASN A 364 4.23 2.48 -6.98
N LEU A 365 5.31 2.50 -7.77
CA LEU A 365 5.73 1.38 -8.61
C LEU A 365 6.01 0.15 -7.73
N LEU A 366 6.81 0.33 -6.66
CA LEU A 366 7.20 -0.74 -5.74
C LEU A 366 5.99 -1.46 -5.13
N ASN A 367 4.97 -0.69 -4.72
CA ASN A 367 3.71 -1.25 -4.24
C ASN A 367 2.95 -2.04 -5.32
N GLY A 368 2.99 -1.57 -6.58
CA GLY A 368 2.47 -2.30 -7.73
C GLY A 368 3.16 -3.65 -7.90
N SER A 369 4.50 -3.65 -7.89
CA SER A 369 5.32 -4.85 -8.09
C SER A 369 5.13 -5.89 -6.98
N TYR A 370 4.96 -5.48 -5.72
CA TYR A 370 4.55 -6.42 -4.64
C TYR A 370 3.18 -7.07 -4.91
N ASN A 371 2.21 -6.32 -5.43
CA ASN A 371 0.89 -6.85 -5.78
C ASN A 371 0.97 -7.85 -6.95
N HIS A 372 1.77 -7.54 -7.97
CA HIS A 372 2.03 -8.42 -9.10
C HIS A 372 2.73 -9.72 -8.65
N LEU A 373 3.76 -9.61 -7.80
CA LEU A 373 4.49 -10.73 -7.22
C LEU A 373 3.54 -11.67 -6.47
N SER A 374 2.64 -11.11 -5.65
CA SER A 374 1.60 -11.85 -4.94
C SER A 374 0.65 -12.55 -5.92
N ALA A 375 0.20 -11.85 -6.97
CA ALA A 375 -0.68 -12.41 -7.99
C ALA A 375 -0.04 -13.60 -8.72
N PHE A 376 1.22 -13.49 -9.16
CA PHE A 376 1.94 -14.60 -9.79
C PHE A 376 2.18 -15.76 -8.83
N THR A 377 2.56 -15.46 -7.59
CA THR A 377 2.76 -16.48 -6.54
C THR A 377 1.48 -17.24 -6.24
N ASN A 378 0.33 -16.56 -6.19
CA ASN A 378 -0.97 -17.20 -5.98
C ASN A 378 -1.42 -17.99 -7.20
N GLN A 379 -1.24 -17.46 -8.41
CA GLN A 379 -1.58 -18.18 -9.64
C GLN A 379 -0.76 -19.47 -9.80
N LEU A 380 0.50 -19.47 -9.37
CA LEU A 380 1.36 -20.66 -9.37
C LEU A 380 0.83 -21.80 -8.47
N LYS A 381 0.06 -21.50 -7.42
CA LYS A 381 -0.53 -22.54 -6.54
C LYS A 381 -1.61 -23.36 -7.25
N ASN A 382 -2.13 -22.87 -8.37
CA ASN A 382 -3.15 -23.55 -9.18
C ASN A 382 -2.56 -24.53 -10.22
N TYR A 383 -1.24 -24.71 -10.24
CA TYR A 383 -0.49 -25.63 -11.10
C TYR A 383 0.38 -26.56 -10.25
#